data_AF-A0A328AFX6-F1
#
_entry.id   AF-A0A328AFX6-F1
#
_cell.length_a   1.000
_cell.length_b   1.000
_cell.length_c   1.000
_cell.angle_alpha   90.00
_cell.angle_beta   90.00
_cell.angle_gamma   90.00
#
_symmetry.space_group_name_H-M   'P 1'
#
loop_
_entity.id
_entity.type
_entity.pdbx_description
1 polymer ?
#
loop_
_entity_poly.entity_id
_entity_poly.type
_entity_poly.pdbx_seq_one_letter_code
_entity_poly.pdbx_strand_id
1 'polypeptide(L)'
;MGDWQNFDNRDVIGKALRLRREIDDFEARWPTRSDRGETIPTFSWEQLERQLVDLAATETQAEMVRHLVSATRKLAPFKPSEMVLREILCMTWVLLDENFRPEADEGSAEMS
;
A
#
# COMPACT_ATOMS: atom_id res chain seq x y z
N MET A 1 25.00 -5.97 -26.51
CA MET A 1 23.67 -6.10 -25.87
C MET A 1 23.77 -7.17 -24.80
N GLY A 2 23.97 -6.79 -23.53
CA GLY A 2 24.22 -7.75 -22.43
C GLY A 2 24.39 -7.09 -21.06
N ASP A 3 24.68 -5.79 -21.04
CA ASP A 3 24.78 -5.02 -19.79
C ASP A 3 23.42 -4.72 -19.15
N TRP A 4 22.42 -4.31 -19.95
CA TRP A 4 21.11 -3.87 -19.46
C TRP A 4 20.35 -4.92 -18.62
N GLN A 5 20.48 -6.21 -18.94
CA GLN A 5 19.86 -7.30 -18.17
C GLN A 5 20.52 -7.52 -16.80
N ASN A 6 21.82 -7.22 -16.66
CA ASN A 6 22.52 -7.37 -15.38
C ASN A 6 22.15 -6.24 -14.39
N PHE A 7 21.94 -5.02 -14.89
CA PHE A 7 21.46 -3.91 -14.06
C PHE A 7 20.04 -4.16 -13.54
N ASP A 8 19.13 -4.60 -14.42
CA ASP A 8 17.74 -4.91 -14.04
C ASP A 8 17.67 -6.04 -13.01
N ASN A 9 18.48 -7.10 -13.19
CA ASN A 9 18.58 -8.18 -12.20
C ASN A 9 19.09 -7.69 -10.85
N ARG A 10 20.08 -6.79 -10.81
CA ARG A 10 20.62 -6.26 -9.55
C ARG A 10 19.57 -5.44 -8.80
N ASP A 11 18.77 -4.64 -9.51
CA ASP A 11 17.71 -3.84 -8.91
C ASP A 11 16.56 -4.71 -8.39
N VAL A 12 16.18 -5.74 -9.14
CA VAL A 12 15.17 -6.73 -8.69
C VAL A 12 15.66 -7.49 -7.46
N ILE A 13 16.92 -7.94 -7.45
CA ILE A 13 17.53 -8.61 -6.29
C ILE A 13 17.55 -7.67 -5.09
N GLY A 14 17.93 -6.40 -5.28
CA GLY A 14 17.93 -5.39 -4.22
C GLY A 14 16.54 -5.20 -3.61
N LYS A 15 15.50 -5.09 -4.46
CA LYS A 15 14.10 -5.00 -4.01
C LYS A 15 13.66 -6.24 -3.24
N ALA A 16 14.02 -7.43 -3.71
CA ALA A 16 13.69 -8.69 -3.04
C ALA A 16 14.34 -8.81 -1.66
N LEU A 17 15.62 -8.44 -1.55
CA LEU A 17 16.35 -8.44 -0.27
C LEU A 17 15.75 -7.45 0.72
N ARG A 18 15.35 -6.27 0.25
CA ARG A 18 14.66 -5.28 1.09
C ARG A 18 13.31 -5.81 1.59
N LEU A 19 12.50 -6.38 0.70
CA LEU A 19 11.22 -6.96 1.06
C LEU A 19 11.38 -8.08 2.09
N ARG A 20 12.38 -8.94 1.92
CA ARG A 20 12.69 -9.99 2.90
C ARG A 20 12.99 -9.41 4.27
N ARG A 21 13.85 -8.40 4.35
CA ARG A 21 14.19 -7.74 5.62
C ARG A 21 12.96 -7.13 6.28
N GLU A 22 12.11 -6.46 5.52
CA GLU A 22 10.86 -5.87 6.04
C GLU A 22 9.92 -6.94 6.63
N ILE A 23 9.86 -8.12 6.01
CA ILE A 23 9.10 -9.27 6.52
C ILE A 23 9.74 -9.80 7.80
N ASP A 24 11.05 -10.02 7.81
CA ASP A 24 11.76 -10.54 8.98
C ASP A 24 11.60 -9.61 10.20
N ASP A 25 11.73 -8.29 9.97
CA ASP A 25 11.52 -7.26 11.00
C ASP A 25 10.06 -7.23 11.50
N PHE A 26 9.10 -7.46 10.60
CA PHE A 26 7.69 -7.54 10.95
C PHE A 26 7.41 -8.78 11.82
N GLU A 27 7.86 -9.96 11.40
CA GLU A 27 7.64 -11.22 12.12
C GLU A 27 8.35 -11.25 13.48
N ALA A 28 9.52 -10.60 13.60
CA ALA A 28 10.20 -10.44 14.89
C ALA A 28 9.37 -9.62 15.90
N ARG A 29 8.61 -8.63 15.41
CA ARG A 29 7.73 -7.78 16.22
C ARG A 29 6.35 -8.40 16.46
N TRP A 30 5.82 -9.10 15.47
CA TRP A 30 4.51 -9.76 15.48
C TRP A 30 4.69 -11.24 15.13
N PRO A 31 5.12 -12.06 16.09
CA PRO A 31 5.32 -13.48 15.83
C PRO A 31 3.99 -14.16 15.51
N THR A 32 4.00 -14.99 14.47
CA THR A 32 2.83 -15.76 14.03
C THR A 32 2.30 -16.62 15.18
N ARG A 33 1.05 -16.38 15.58
CA ARG A 33 0.40 -17.19 16.61
C ARG A 33 -0.07 -18.50 15.99
N SER A 34 0.21 -19.61 16.67
CA SER A 34 -0.17 -20.95 16.20
C SER A 34 -1.65 -21.28 16.42
N ASP A 35 -2.41 -20.38 17.03
CA ASP A 35 -3.79 -20.65 17.41
C ASP A 35 -4.75 -20.44 16.25
N ARG A 36 -5.67 -21.39 16.05
CA ARG A 36 -6.71 -21.29 15.00
C ARG A 36 -7.86 -20.44 15.52
N GLY A 37 -7.65 -19.13 15.50
CA GLY A 37 -8.68 -18.15 15.80
C GLY A 37 -9.76 -18.07 14.73
N GLU A 38 -10.88 -17.44 15.06
CA GLU A 38 -11.91 -17.07 14.10
C GLU A 38 -11.31 -16.11 13.04
N THR A 39 -11.59 -16.39 11.77
CA THR A 39 -11.10 -15.56 10.66
C THR A 39 -12.03 -14.38 10.42
N ILE A 40 -11.46 -13.24 10.04
CA ILE A 40 -12.24 -12.13 9.49
C ILE A 40 -12.94 -12.55 8.18
N PRO A 41 -14.07 -11.90 7.81
CA PRO A 41 -14.71 -12.14 6.52
C PRO A 41 -13.74 -11.97 5.34
N THR A 42 -13.82 -12.87 4.38
CA THR A 42 -13.01 -12.81 3.15
C THR A 42 -13.72 -11.97 2.09
N PHE A 43 -13.01 -11.03 1.49
CA PHE A 43 -13.48 -10.19 0.38
C PHE A 43 -12.38 -10.05 -0.68
N SER A 44 -12.76 -9.71 -1.91
CA SER A 44 -11.84 -9.54 -3.04
C SER A 44 -11.11 -8.19 -3.00
N TRP A 45 -9.99 -8.09 -3.72
CA TRP A 45 -9.29 -6.82 -3.92
C TRP A 45 -10.18 -5.73 -4.54
N GLU A 46 -11.09 -6.10 -5.44
CA GLU A 46 -12.05 -5.17 -6.05
C GLU A 46 -13.07 -4.66 -5.04
N GLN A 47 -13.54 -5.53 -4.14
CA GLN A 47 -14.43 -5.13 -3.05
C GLN A 47 -13.72 -4.18 -2.09
N LEU A 48 -12.46 -4.44 -1.75
CA LEU A 48 -11.64 -3.54 -0.92
C LEU A 48 -11.45 -2.18 -1.60
N GLU A 49 -11.02 -2.17 -2.87
CA GLU A 49 -10.78 -0.94 -3.63
C GLU A 49 -12.03 -0.07 -3.68
N ARG A 50 -13.20 -0.69 -3.93
CA ARG A 50 -14.47 0.02 -3.93
C ARG A 50 -14.76 0.71 -2.62
N GLN A 51 -14.51 0.05 -1.47
CA GLN A 51 -14.74 0.66 -0.16
C GLN A 51 -13.75 1.78 0.15
N LEU A 52 -12.48 1.62 -0.22
CA LEU A 52 -11.48 2.68 0.00
C LEU A 52 -11.71 3.90 -0.91
N VAL A 53 -12.16 3.70 -2.15
CA VAL A 53 -12.54 4.79 -3.05
C VAL A 53 -13.76 5.55 -2.53
N ASP A 54 -14.74 4.83 -1.98
CA ASP A 54 -15.94 5.44 -1.38
C ASP A 54 -15.61 6.29 -0.13
N LEU A 55 -14.56 5.93 0.61
CA LEU A 55 -14.06 6.69 1.76
C LEU A 55 -13.24 7.93 1.37
N ALA A 56 -12.81 8.06 0.11
CA ALA A 56 -12.02 9.20 -0.32
C ALA A 56 -12.86 10.48 -0.36
N ALA A 57 -12.35 11.56 0.25
CA ALA A 57 -13.05 12.85 0.28
C ALA A 57 -12.98 13.60 -1.06
N THR A 58 -11.98 13.30 -1.89
CA THR A 58 -11.76 13.94 -3.20
C THR A 58 -11.48 12.94 -4.30
N GLU A 59 -11.69 13.35 -5.56
CA GLU A 59 -11.38 12.53 -6.73
C GLU A 59 -9.88 12.20 -6.83
N THR A 60 -9.01 13.15 -6.46
CA THR A 60 -7.57 12.93 -6.38
C THR A 60 -7.20 11.86 -5.35
N GLN A 61 -7.83 11.86 -4.17
CA GLN A 61 -7.64 10.79 -3.19
C GLN A 61 -8.15 9.46 -3.72
N ALA A 62 -9.29 9.43 -4.42
CA ALA A 62 -9.82 8.21 -5.02
C ALA A 62 -8.86 7.62 -6.08
N GLU A 63 -8.21 8.46 -6.90
CA GLU A 63 -7.18 8.01 -7.84
C GLU A 63 -5.94 7.45 -7.12
N MET A 64 -5.46 8.16 -6.09
CA MET A 64 -4.37 7.70 -5.24
C MET A 64 -4.67 6.31 -4.63
N VAL A 65 -5.89 6.11 -4.13
CA VAL A 65 -6.34 4.80 -3.58
C VAL A 65 -6.18 3.69 -4.62
N ARG A 66 -6.63 3.89 -5.86
CA ARG A 66 -6.50 2.87 -6.91
C ARG A 66 -5.04 2.48 -7.15
N HIS A 67 -4.13 3.46 -7.16
CA HIS A 67 -2.71 3.19 -7.29
C HIS A 67 -2.13 2.44 -6.10
N LEU A 68 -2.48 2.85 -4.88
CA LEU A 68 -2.02 2.21 -3.64
C LEU A 68 -2.53 0.77 -3.53
N VAL A 69 -3.82 0.52 -3.77
CA VAL A 69 -4.40 -0.82 -3.77
C VAL A 69 -3.76 -1.70 -4.83
N SER A 70 -3.53 -1.17 -6.03
CA SER A 70 -2.84 -1.92 -7.10
C SER A 70 -1.41 -2.30 -6.71
N ALA A 71 -0.67 -1.40 -6.06
CA ALA A 71 0.68 -1.66 -5.57
C ALA A 71 0.69 -2.71 -4.44
N THR A 72 -0.17 -2.55 -3.44
CA THR A 72 -0.27 -3.51 -2.33
C THR A 72 -0.75 -4.88 -2.80
N ARG A 73 -1.71 -4.96 -3.72
CA ARG A 73 -2.16 -6.22 -4.34
C ARG A 73 -1.02 -7.00 -4.98
N LYS A 74 -0.07 -6.32 -5.64
CA LYS A 74 1.09 -6.97 -6.27
C LYS A 74 2.07 -7.55 -5.24
N LEU A 75 2.18 -6.91 -4.08
CA LEU A 75 3.11 -7.32 -3.02
C LEU A 75 2.50 -8.29 -2.01
N ALA A 76 1.18 -8.29 -1.86
CA ALA A 76 0.48 -9.07 -0.84
C ALA A 76 0.78 -10.58 -0.86
N PRO A 77 0.95 -11.27 -2.01
CA PRO A 77 1.31 -12.69 -2.02
C PRO A 77 2.65 -13.02 -1.36
N PHE A 78 3.53 -12.01 -1.22
CA PHE A 78 4.86 -12.17 -0.66
C PHE A 78 4.97 -11.72 0.79
N LYS A 79 3.88 -11.22 1.40
CA LYS A 79 3.87 -10.65 2.75
C LYS A 79 2.95 -11.45 3.69
N PRO A 80 3.23 -11.48 5.01
CA PRO A 80 2.28 -11.98 6.00
C PRO A 80 0.95 -11.24 5.91
N SER A 81 -0.17 -11.94 6.10
CA SER A 81 -1.51 -11.33 5.97
C SER A 81 -1.74 -10.18 6.97
N GLU A 82 -1.18 -10.27 8.18
CA GLU A 82 -1.26 -9.19 9.18
C GLU A 82 -0.48 -7.94 8.75
N MET A 83 0.63 -8.10 8.01
CA MET A 83 1.37 -6.99 7.44
C MET A 83 0.57 -6.29 6.34
N VAL A 84 -0.06 -7.06 5.45
CA VAL A 84 -0.96 -6.53 4.41
C VAL A 84 -2.16 -5.81 5.05
N LEU A 85 -2.75 -6.39 6.10
CA LEU A 85 -3.82 -5.74 6.87
C LEU A 85 -3.35 -4.40 7.45
N ARG A 86 -2.17 -4.34 8.06
CA ARG A 86 -1.58 -3.10 8.57
C ARG A 86 -1.44 -2.05 7.47
N GLU A 87 -0.98 -2.41 6.28
CA GLU A 87 -0.89 -1.47 5.15
C GLU A 87 -2.25 -0.90 4.76
N ILE A 88 -3.29 -1.74 4.69
CA ILE A 88 -4.67 -1.31 4.40
C ILE A 88 -5.19 -0.36 5.49
N LEU A 89 -4.94 -0.66 6.76
CA LEU A 89 -5.32 0.21 7.88
C LEU A 89 -4.61 1.57 7.81
N CYS A 90 -3.33 1.60 7.44
CA CYS A 90 -2.60 2.85 7.22
C CYS A 90 -3.19 3.67 6.06
N MET A 91 -3.55 3.04 4.94
CA MET A 91 -4.22 3.73 3.83
C MET A 91 -5.54 4.36 4.30
N THR A 92 -6.35 3.58 5.02
CA THR A 92 -7.63 4.03 5.56
C THR A 92 -7.44 5.22 6.51
N TRP A 93 -6.43 5.16 7.38
CA TRP A 93 -6.10 6.25 8.30
C TRP A 93 -5.77 7.55 7.55
N VAL A 94 -4.99 7.47 6.47
CA VAL A 94 -4.67 8.64 5.63
C VAL A 94 -5.93 9.21 4.95
N LEU A 95 -6.84 8.35 4.48
CA LEU A 95 -8.08 8.79 3.82
C LEU A 95 -9.03 9.51 4.79
N LEU A 96 -9.04 9.08 6.05
CA LEU A 96 -9.90 9.65 7.10
C LEU A 96 -9.28 10.84 7.83
N ASP A 97 -8.04 11.24 7.50
CA ASP A 97 -7.41 12.41 8.10
C ASP A 97 -7.99 13.71 7.50
N GLU A 98 -8.92 14.33 8.21
CA GLU A 98 -9.57 15.60 7.85
C GLU A 98 -8.57 16.78 7.72
N ASN A 99 -7.32 16.63 8.18
CA ASN A 99 -6.27 17.64 8.01
C ASN A 99 -5.46 17.48 6.71
N PHE A 100 -5.79 16.53 5.84
CA PHE A 100 -5.10 16.37 4.57
C PHE A 100 -5.37 17.56 3.65
N ARG A 101 -4.46 18.55 3.69
CA ARG A 101 -4.41 19.66 2.74
C ARG A 101 -3.62 19.19 1.51
N PRO A 102 -4.25 18.79 0.39
CA PRO A 102 -3.52 18.72 -0.86
C PRO A 102 -2.99 20.14 -1.10
N GLU A 103 -1.69 20.28 -1.33
CA GLU A 103 -1.11 21.60 -1.63
C GLU A 103 -1.92 22.20 -2.78
N ALA A 104 -2.66 23.27 -2.47
CA ALA A 104 -3.40 24.01 -3.46
C ALA A 104 -2.36 24.69 -4.35
N ASP A 105 -2.41 24.35 -5.63
CA ASP A 105 -1.66 24.95 -6.73
C ASP A 105 -1.47 26.46 -6.51
N GLU A 106 -0.25 26.87 -6.10
CA GLU A 106 0.19 28.26 -6.09
C GLU A 106 0.36 28.72 -7.55
N GLY A 107 -0.76 28.94 -8.23
CA GLY A 107 -0.74 29.20 -9.68
C GLY A 107 -1.93 29.99 -10.22
N SER A 108 -2.82 30.53 -9.38
CA SER A 108 -3.91 31.41 -9.83
C SER A 108 -4.18 32.53 -8.85
N ALA A 109 -3.15 33.35 -8.62
CA ALA A 109 -3.30 34.64 -7.97
C ALA A 109 -2.29 35.66 -8.52
N GLU A 110 -2.29 35.91 -9.82
CA GLU A 110 -2.00 37.26 -10.33
C GLU A 110 -3.17 37.71 -11.22
N MET A 111 -4.04 38.45 -10.53
CA MET A 111 -5.24 39.18 -10.94
C MET A 111 -4.89 40.25 -12.00
N SER A 112 -5.76 40.43 -12.99
CA SER A 112 -6.65 41.60 -13.13
C SER A 112 -5.97 42.95 -13.33
#